data_AF-A0A9P5NBF7-F1
#
_entry.id   AF-A0A9P5NBF7-F1
#
_cell.length_a   1.000
_cell.length_b   1.000
_cell.length_c   1.000
_cell.angle_alpha   90.00
_cell.angle_beta   90.00
_cell.angle_gamma   90.00
#
_symmetry.space_group_name_H-M   'P 1'
#
loop_
_entity.id
_entity.type
_entity.pdbx_description
1 polymer ?
#
loop_
_entity_poly.entity_id
_entity_poly.type
_entity_poly.pdbx_seq_one_letter_code
_entity_poly.pdbx_strand_id
1 'polypeptide(L)' 'YIPRPQNPFMLFRANFIKQKHIPGSVETNQSLSKIIGNHWRSLTPEEKNVWEIKAEHEKAAHKIRFPEYRFRPIHNK' A
#
# COMPACT_ATOMS: atom_id res chain seq x y z
N TYR A 1 7.71 16.32 -6.61
CA TYR A 1 6.86 15.16 -6.95
C TYR A 1 6.18 14.68 -5.67
N ILE A 2 4.86 14.64 -5.61
CA ILE A 2 4.10 14.17 -4.43
C ILE A 2 3.67 12.72 -4.72
N PRO A 3 4.03 11.72 -3.89
CA PRO A 3 3.64 10.34 -4.09
C PRO A 3 2.13 10.16 -3.90
N ARG A 4 1.56 9.08 -4.45
CA ARG A 4 0.14 8.78 -4.26
C ARG A 4 -0.10 8.36 -2.80
N PRO A 5 -1.29 8.67 -2.22
CA PRO A 5 -1.70 8.01 -0.99
C PRO A 5 -1.77 6.49 -1.20
N GLN A 6 -1.33 5.73 -0.20
CA GLN A 6 -1.32 4.28 -0.22
C GLN A 6 -2.75 3.74 -0.15
N ASN A 7 -3.03 2.72 -0.96
CA ASN A 7 -4.27 1.97 -0.87
C ASN A 7 -4.17 0.91 0.26
N PRO A 8 -5.28 0.24 0.62
CA PRO A 8 -5.29 -0.75 1.70
C PRO A 8 -4.25 -1.86 1.52
N PHE A 9 -4.09 -2.35 0.28
CA PHE A 9 -3.13 -3.38 -0.07
C PHE A 9 -1.68 -2.92 0.09
N MET A 10 -1.36 -1.68 -0.28
CA MET A 10 -0.01 -1.12 -0.14
C MET A 10 0.38 -0.96 1.34
N LEU A 11 -0.57 -0.54 2.19
CA LEU A 11 -0.39 -0.49 3.65
C LEU A 11 -0.16 -1.89 4.22
N PHE A 12 -0.98 -2.86 3.82
CA PHE A 12 -0.82 -4.26 4.24
C PHE A 12 0.54 -4.82 3.81
N ARG A 13 0.94 -4.61 2.55
CA ARG A 13 2.24 -5.04 2.02
C ARG A 13 3.40 -4.45 2.81
N ALA A 14 3.38 -3.14 3.07
CA ALA A 14 4.43 -2.48 3.84
C ALA A 14 4.53 -3.06 5.26
N ASN A 15 3.39 -3.27 5.92
CA ASN A 15 3.34 -3.89 7.23
C ASN A 15 3.85 -5.35 7.21
N PHE A 16 3.45 -6.15 6.22
CA PHE A 16 3.85 -7.55 6.08
C PHE A 16 5.37 -7.69 5.89
N ILE A 17 5.96 -6.82 5.04
CA ILE A 17 7.42 -6.77 4.83
C ILE A 17 8.14 -6.41 6.14
N LYS A 18 7.63 -5.41 6.86
CA LYS A 18 8.20 -4.97 8.14
C LYS A 18 8.13 -6.09 9.21
N GLN A 19 7.01 -6.80 9.29
CA GLN A 19 6.81 -7.90 10.23
C GLN A 19 7.73 -9.09 9.96
N LYS A 20 7.99 -9.41 8.69
CA LYS A 20 8.84 -10.54 8.31
C LYS A 20 10.34 -10.23 8.39
N HIS A 21 10.73 -9.05 8.89
CA HIS A 21 12.13 -8.60 8.96
C HIS A 21 12.89 -8.77 7.63
N ILE A 22 12.17 -8.68 6.50
CA ILE A 22 12.79 -8.80 5.18
C ILE A 22 13.53 -7.49 4.94
N PRO A 23 14.88 -7.47 4.88
CA PRO A 23 15.60 -6.25 4.54
C PRO A 23 15.12 -5.84 3.16
N GLY A 24 14.77 -4.56 2.98
CA GLY A 24 14.18 -4.03 1.73
C GLY A 24 15.03 -4.21 0.46
N SER A 25 16.17 -4.91 0.57
CA SER A 25 17.14 -5.21 -0.47
C SER A 25 17.17 -6.69 -0.89
N VAL A 26 16.46 -7.61 -0.22
CA VAL A 26 16.58 -9.06 -0.52
C VAL A 26 15.50 -9.51 -1.51
N GLU A 27 15.86 -9.36 -2.79
CA GLU A 27 15.77 -10.37 -3.84
C GLU A 27 14.43 -11.10 -4.02
N THR A 28 13.79 -10.81 -5.16
CA THR A 28 12.55 -11.40 -5.71
C THR A 28 11.23 -10.70 -5.33
N ASN A 29 11.13 -9.41 -5.62
CA ASN A 29 9.88 -8.63 -5.55
C ASN A 29 8.67 -9.34 -6.20
N GLN A 30 8.88 -10.14 -7.26
CA GLN A 30 7.81 -10.89 -7.91
C GLN A 30 7.21 -12.00 -7.01
N SER A 31 8.05 -12.84 -6.40
CA SER A 31 7.58 -13.95 -5.56
C SER A 31 6.92 -13.42 -4.27
N LEU A 32 7.51 -12.39 -3.67
CA LEU A 32 6.95 -11.78 -2.47
C LEU A 32 5.60 -11.12 -2.73
N SER A 33 5.46 -10.40 -3.84
CA SER A 33 4.17 -9.79 -4.20
C SER A 33 3.10 -10.83 -4.50
N LYS A 34 3.47 -11.99 -5.09
CA LYS A 34 2.56 -13.12 -5.28
C LYS A 34 2.08 -13.69 -3.93
N ILE A 35 2.99 -13.92 -3.00
CA ILE A 35 2.67 -14.45 -1.65
C ILE A 35 1.78 -13.47 -0.89
N ILE A 36 2.14 -12.19 -0.85
CA ILE A 36 1.36 -11.15 -0.16
C ILE A 36 -0.02 -10.99 -0.82
N GLY A 37 -0.09 -11.05 -2.15
CA GLY A 37 -1.35 -11.03 -2.88
C GLY A 37 -2.27 -12.21 -2.53
N ASN A 38 -1.70 -13.41 -2.35
CA ASN A 38 -2.46 -14.58 -1.89
C ASN A 38 -2.97 -14.38 -0.45
N HIS A 39 -2.09 -13.97 0.47
CA HIS A 39 -2.51 -13.68 1.86
C HIS A 39 -3.60 -12.61 1.92
N TRP A 40 -3.44 -11.52 1.17
CA TRP A 40 -4.44 -10.45 1.10
C TRP A 40 -5.80 -10.98 0.64
N ARG A 41 -5.84 -11.86 -0.36
CA ARG A 41 -7.10 -12.49 -0.80
C ARG A 41 -7.70 -13.36 0.31
N SER A 42 -6.87 -14.11 1.02
CA SER A 42 -7.28 -14.99 2.13
C SER A 42 -7.75 -14.26 3.40
N LEU A 43 -7.44 -12.96 3.56
CA LEU A 43 -7.93 -12.18 4.70
C LEU A 43 -9.45 -12.14 4.76
N THR A 44 -9.97 -12.20 5.97
CA THR A 44 -11.40 -12.01 6.24
C THR A 44 -11.84 -10.58 5.91
N PRO A 45 -13.14 -10.34 5.68
CA PRO A 45 -13.67 -9.00 5.47
C PRO A 45 -13.35 -8.04 6.62
N GLU A 46 -13.36 -8.53 7.86
CA GLU A 46 -13.05 -7.74 9.05
C GLU A 46 -11.59 -7.28 9.07
N GLU A 47 -10.65 -8.18 8.75
CA GLU A 47 -9.23 -7.82 8.64
C GLU A 47 -8.98 -6.84 7.51
N LYS A 48 -9.63 -7.03 6.35
CA LYS A 48 -9.55 -6.09 5.22
C LYS A 48 -10.07 -4.70 5.61
N ASN A 49 -11.18 -4.64 6.34
CA ASN A 49 -11.79 -3.39 6.79
C ASN A 49 -10.81 -2.54 7.62
N VAL A 50 -10.01 -3.15 8.49
CA VAL A 50 -8.95 -2.44 9.24
C VAL A 50 -7.98 -1.71 8.31
N TRP A 51 -7.62 -2.30 7.17
CA TRP A 51 -6.74 -1.66 6.18
C TRP A 51 -7.48 -0.65 5.32
N GLU A 52 -8.77 -0.85 5.04
CA GLU A 52 -9.61 0.11 4.34
C GLU A 52 -9.77 1.41 5.14
N ILE A 53 -10.07 1.32 6.44
CA ILE A 53 -10.15 2.47 7.34
C ILE A 53 -8.82 3.22 7.38
N LYS A 54 -7.69 2.49 7.49
CA LYS A 54 -6.36 3.12 7.48
C LYS A 54 -6.06 3.84 6.16
N ALA A 55 -6.43 3.24 5.02
CA ALA A 55 -6.23 3.87 3.72
C ALA A 55 -7.13 5.10 3.54
N GLU A 56 -8.36 5.08 4.07
CA GLU A 56 -9.25 6.22 4.06
C GLU A 56 -8.67 7.38 4.89
N HIS A 57 -8.16 7.10 6.08
CA HIS A 57 -7.46 8.08 6.90
C HIS A 57 -6.24 8.65 6.19
N GLU A 58 -5.43 7.82 5.53
CA GLU A 58 -4.25 8.29 4.80
C GLU A 58 -4.66 9.15 3.59
N LYS A 59 -5.70 8.76 2.86
CA LYS A 59 -6.26 9.54 1.76
C LYS A 59 -6.79 10.90 2.25
N ALA A 60 -7.49 10.93 3.38
CA ALA A 60 -7.98 12.15 3.99
C ALA A 60 -6.83 13.06 4.45
N ALA A 61 -5.85 12.50 5.16
CA ALA A 61 -4.66 13.22 5.60
C ALA A 61 -3.86 13.77 4.41
N HIS A 62 -3.71 12.98 3.34
CA HIS A 62 -3.05 13.42 2.11
C HIS A 62 -3.81 14.57 1.44
N LYS A 63 -5.15 14.52 1.41
CA LYS A 63 -5.98 15.60 0.87
C LYS A 63 -5.85 16.89 1.68
N ILE A 64 -5.79 16.79 3.00
CA ILE A 64 -5.58 17.95 3.89
C ILE A 64 -4.17 18.53 3.70
N ARG A 65 -3.15 17.66 3.66
CA ARG A 65 -1.75 18.06 3.53
C ARG A 65 -1.41 18.62 2.15
N PHE A 66 -2.06 18.11 1.11
CA PHE A 66 -1.85 18.51 -0.28
C PHE A 66 -3.21 18.81 -0.95
N PRO A 67 -3.85 19.94 -0.64
CA PRO A 67 -5.16 20.29 -1.17
C PRO A 67 -5.15 20.48 -2.69
N GLU A 68 -4.03 20.92 -3.26
CA GLU A 68 -3.83 21.08 -4.70
C GLU A 68 -3.31 19.81 -5.40
N TYR A 69 -3.17 18.69 -4.67
CA TYR A 69 -2.67 17.47 -5.25
C TYR A 69 -3.59 16.95 -6.34
N ARG A 70 -3.04 16.83 -7.56
CA ARG A 70 -3.69 16.15 -8.68
C ARG A 70 -2.75 15.10 -9.23
N PHE A 71 -3.25 13.87 -9.32
CA PHE A 71 -2.48 12.77 -9.89
C PHE A 71 -2.23 13.03 -11.39
N ARG A 72 -0.95 13.11 -11.78
CA ARG A 72 -0.51 13.24 -13.17
C ARG A 72 0.41 12.06 -13.50
N PRO A 73 -0.08 10.99 -14.16
CA PRO A 73 0.76 9.87 -14.55
C PRO A 73 1.79 10.34 -15.58
N ILE A 74 3.08 10.19 -15.25
CA ILE A 74 4.16 10.36 -16.23
C ILE A 74 4.19 9.07 -17.05
N HIS A 75 3.72 9.11 -18.29
CA HIS A 75 3.95 8.05 -19.25
C HIS A 75 5.30 8.30 -19.89
N ASN A 76 6.38 7.74 -19.33
CA ASN A 76 7.61 7.58 -20.10
C ASN A 76 7.32 6.48 -21.13
N LYS A 77 7.27 6.89 -22.39
CA LYS A 77 7.12 6.01 -23.56
C LYS A 77 8.48 5.48 -23.97
#